data_AF-A0A3C0F1G6-F1
#
_entry.id   AF-A0A3C0F1G6-F1
#
_cell.length_a   1.000
_cell.length_b   1.000
_cell.length_c   1.000
_cell.angle_alpha   90.00
_cell.angle_beta   90.00
_cell.angle_gamma   90.00
#
_symmetry.space_group_name_H-M   'P 1'
#
loop_
_entity.id
_entity.type
_entity.pdbx_description
1 polymer ?
#
loop_
_entity_poly.entity_id
_entity_poly.type
_entity_poly.pdbx_seq_one_letter_code
_entity_poly.pdbx_strand_id
1 'polypeptide(L)'
;MKLLKPIFLLAILLLISCNNDDTECCANPEPQANLIVKLKFDPNQERLNNLGQPASIPSGNAAQTPTISRMSANYIEFAPNAFTGLGEGEIIFEGAKTTEGGTEAIDFQDAIFAGNNDVFLSIPLNQIAPGDYNWVRVSLAYQEGDIDLLVNGVDYTGTLASFVGFNTYISSFNLNGSTFTVNENKLQGFWAFEALGFTSQGQAPPGATTVPNPLFDSSPIPQGSCVVTGQFENGLTLTGNETEDVVVTLSFSINNSFEWTEVNTDGKYEPEAGEQVVDMGLRGLIPMVD
;
A
#
# COMPACT_ATOMS: atom_id res chain seq x y z
N MET A 1 -18.47 -95.09 -44.49
CA MET A 1 -17.19 -94.56 -45.00
C MET A 1 -17.21 -93.05 -44.90
N LYS A 2 -16.11 -92.48 -44.43
CA LYS A 2 -15.86 -91.07 -44.07
C LYS A 2 -16.46 -90.06 -45.05
N LEU A 3 -16.92 -88.91 -44.53
CA LEU A 3 -16.50 -87.58 -45.01
C LEU A 3 -16.97 -86.47 -44.06
N LEU A 4 -15.99 -85.65 -43.66
CA LEU A 4 -16.07 -84.46 -42.83
C LEU A 4 -16.96 -83.38 -43.44
N LYS A 5 -17.60 -82.56 -42.59
CA LYS A 5 -17.72 -81.10 -42.80
C LYS A 5 -17.53 -80.36 -41.47
N PRO A 6 -16.70 -79.31 -41.41
CA PRO A 6 -16.45 -78.56 -40.18
C PRO A 6 -17.56 -77.53 -39.95
N ILE A 7 -18.02 -77.44 -38.70
CA ILE A 7 -18.89 -76.37 -38.20
C ILE A 7 -17.97 -75.21 -37.81
N PHE A 8 -18.05 -74.10 -38.54
CA PHE A 8 -17.40 -72.85 -38.18
C PHE A 8 -18.30 -72.13 -37.16
N LEU A 9 -17.90 -72.16 -35.89
CA LEU A 9 -18.57 -71.48 -34.79
C LEU A 9 -18.13 -70.00 -34.81
N LEU A 10 -18.95 -69.12 -35.39
CA LEU A 10 -18.74 -67.67 -35.31
C LEU A 10 -19.36 -67.18 -33.99
N ALA A 11 -18.55 -67.14 -32.93
CA ALA A 11 -18.89 -66.46 -31.69
C ALA A 11 -18.75 -64.94 -31.88
N ILE A 12 -19.89 -64.26 -31.96
CA ILE A 12 -19.98 -62.80 -31.89
C ILE A 12 -19.71 -62.40 -30.43
N LEU A 13 -18.47 -61.97 -30.14
CA LEU A 13 -18.18 -61.20 -28.93
C LEU A 13 -18.70 -59.78 -29.15
N LEU A 14 -19.86 -59.48 -28.58
CA LEU A 14 -20.30 -58.12 -28.33
C LEU A 14 -19.37 -57.49 -27.29
N LEU A 15 -18.47 -56.62 -27.74
CA LEU A 15 -17.73 -55.73 -26.86
C LEU A 15 -18.72 -54.69 -26.32
N ILE A 16 -19.18 -54.91 -25.09
CA ILE A 16 -19.89 -53.93 -24.29
C ILE A 16 -18.84 -52.91 -23.82
N SER A 17 -18.75 -51.79 -24.54
CA SER A 17 -18.04 -50.61 -24.07
C SER A 17 -18.85 -50.00 -22.94
N CYS A 18 -18.39 -50.14 -21.70
CA CYS A 18 -18.85 -49.31 -20.60
C CYS A 18 -18.33 -47.89 -20.87
N ASN A 19 -19.22 -46.96 -21.21
CA ASN A 19 -18.95 -45.55 -20.99
C ASN A 19 -19.02 -45.36 -19.47
N ASN A 20 -17.87 -45.16 -18.84
CA ASN A 20 -17.87 -44.54 -17.52
C ASN A 20 -18.18 -43.06 -17.76
N ASP A 21 -19.42 -42.67 -17.48
CA ASP A 21 -19.81 -41.27 -17.33
C ASP A 21 -19.22 -40.75 -16.01
N ASP A 22 -17.89 -40.60 -15.97
CA ASP A 22 -17.21 -39.79 -14.96
C ASP A 22 -17.03 -38.38 -15.56
N THR A 23 -18.14 -37.66 -15.71
CA THR A 23 -18.13 -36.23 -16.08
C THR A 23 -17.92 -35.37 -14.84
N GLU A 24 -16.78 -35.54 -14.18
CA GLU A 24 -16.25 -34.63 -13.15
C GLU A 24 -14.80 -34.20 -13.46
N CYS A 25 -14.39 -34.22 -14.73
CA CYS A 25 -12.98 -33.93 -15.09
C CYS A 25 -12.72 -32.49 -15.56
N CYS A 26 -13.76 -31.65 -15.70
CA CYS A 26 -13.60 -30.28 -16.19
C CYS A 26 -14.65 -29.33 -15.60
N ALA A 27 -14.73 -29.18 -14.28
CA ALA A 27 -15.20 -27.91 -13.76
C ALA A 27 -14.12 -26.88 -14.12
N ASN A 28 -14.34 -26.08 -15.17
CA ASN A 28 -13.63 -24.81 -15.27
C ASN A 28 -13.87 -24.11 -13.93
N PRO A 29 -12.84 -23.66 -13.20
CA PRO A 29 -13.10 -22.79 -12.07
C PRO A 29 -13.92 -21.63 -12.62
N GLU A 30 -15.11 -21.41 -12.05
CA GLU A 30 -15.90 -20.23 -12.36
C GLU A 30 -15.00 -19.00 -12.24
N PRO A 31 -15.15 -17.97 -13.09
CA PRO A 31 -14.41 -16.72 -12.94
C PRO A 31 -14.52 -16.25 -11.49
N GLN A 32 -13.41 -16.29 -10.77
CA GLN A 32 -13.38 -15.95 -9.35
C GLN A 32 -13.23 -14.43 -9.25
N ALA A 33 -14.28 -13.78 -8.76
CA ALA A 33 -14.28 -12.35 -8.49
C ALA A 33 -13.24 -12.01 -7.41
N ASN A 34 -12.55 -10.90 -7.59
CA ASN A 34 -11.47 -10.43 -6.72
C ASN A 34 -11.80 -9.06 -6.13
N LEU A 35 -11.29 -8.82 -4.93
CA LEU A 35 -11.07 -7.49 -4.41
C LEU A 35 -9.79 -6.95 -5.03
N ILE A 36 -9.92 -5.86 -5.78
CA ILE A 36 -8.80 -5.14 -6.38
C ILE A 36 -8.56 -3.87 -5.56
N VAL A 37 -7.39 -3.77 -4.92
CA VAL A 37 -6.99 -2.56 -4.21
C VAL A 37 -6.06 -1.75 -5.10
N LYS A 38 -6.40 -0.48 -5.35
CA LYS A 38 -5.56 0.48 -6.08
C LYS A 38 -5.08 1.58 -5.16
N LEU A 39 -3.90 2.13 -5.43
CA LEU A 39 -3.43 3.34 -4.74
C LEU A 39 -3.57 4.54 -5.68
N LYS A 40 -4.02 5.67 -5.15
CA LYS A 40 -4.09 6.94 -5.88
C LYS A 40 -3.42 8.04 -5.06
N PHE A 41 -2.66 8.91 -5.72
CA PHE A 41 -1.96 10.03 -5.09
C PHE A 41 -2.61 11.33 -5.57
N ASP A 42 -3.32 12.01 -4.68
CA ASP A 42 -4.17 13.14 -5.04
C ASP A 42 -3.61 14.48 -4.51
N PRO A 43 -3.17 15.38 -5.40
CA PRO A 43 -2.65 16.69 -5.02
C PRO A 43 -3.73 17.70 -4.63
N ASN A 44 -5.01 17.42 -4.92
CA ASN A 44 -6.14 18.30 -4.65
C ASN A 44 -6.97 17.83 -3.44
N GLN A 45 -6.74 16.61 -2.96
CA GLN A 45 -7.38 16.10 -1.76
C GLN A 45 -7.02 16.98 -0.55
N GLU A 46 -7.95 17.11 0.40
CA GLU A 46 -7.77 17.97 1.56
C GLU A 46 -6.55 17.54 2.38
N ARG A 47 -5.83 18.54 2.89
CA ARG A 47 -4.68 18.35 3.77
C ARG A 47 -5.16 18.24 5.22
N LEU A 48 -5.01 17.07 5.83
CA LEU A 48 -5.45 16.77 7.18
C LEU A 48 -4.30 16.72 8.18
N ASN A 49 -4.58 16.94 9.47
CA ASN A 49 -3.67 16.70 10.59
C ASN A 49 -3.83 15.27 11.16
N ASN A 50 -3.11 14.95 12.24
CA ASN A 50 -3.17 13.64 12.91
C ASN A 50 -4.56 13.25 13.43
N LEU A 51 -5.46 14.21 13.68
CA LEU A 51 -6.83 13.97 14.11
C LEU A 51 -7.82 13.85 12.93
N GLY A 52 -7.32 13.85 11.68
CA GLY A 52 -8.17 13.81 10.49
C GLY A 52 -8.92 15.12 10.22
N GLN A 53 -8.47 16.25 10.77
CA GLN A 53 -9.08 17.56 10.57
C GLN A 53 -8.29 18.39 9.56
N PRO A 54 -8.92 19.33 8.81
CA PRO A 54 -8.21 20.22 7.89
C PRO A 54 -7.06 20.96 8.57
N ALA A 55 -5.92 21.07 7.88
CA ALA A 55 -4.69 21.62 8.42
C ALA A 55 -4.08 22.68 7.50
N SER A 56 -3.91 23.89 8.02
CA SER A 56 -3.13 24.94 7.37
C SER A 56 -1.63 24.74 7.57
N ILE A 57 -0.83 25.38 6.72
CA ILE A 57 0.62 25.48 6.92
C ILE A 57 0.88 26.49 8.05
N PRO A 58 1.66 26.16 9.09
CA PRO A 58 2.00 27.09 10.18
C PRO A 58 2.77 28.32 9.69
N SER A 59 2.64 29.44 10.40
CA SER A 59 3.44 30.64 10.12
C SER A 59 4.93 30.35 10.33
N GLY A 60 5.76 30.76 9.37
CA GLY A 60 7.20 30.46 9.36
C GLY A 60 7.55 29.13 8.71
N ASN A 61 6.56 28.41 8.18
CA ASN A 61 6.76 27.20 7.39
C ASN A 61 6.26 27.42 5.96
N ALA A 62 6.85 26.70 5.02
CA ALA A 62 6.37 26.53 3.67
C ALA A 62 6.20 25.04 3.37
N ALA A 63 5.44 24.74 2.32
CA ALA A 63 5.21 23.38 1.89
C ALA A 63 5.05 23.30 0.37
N GLN A 64 5.27 22.10 -0.17
CA GLN A 64 5.06 21.77 -1.56
C GLN A 64 4.35 20.43 -1.70
N THR A 65 3.73 20.23 -2.85
CA THR A 65 3.10 18.96 -3.24
C THR A 65 4.13 18.15 -4.04
N PRO A 66 4.73 17.09 -3.47
CA PRO A 66 5.70 16.26 -4.18
C PRO A 66 5.05 15.47 -5.32
N THR A 67 5.83 15.06 -6.30
CA THR A 67 5.37 14.12 -7.33
C THR A 67 5.65 12.69 -6.90
N ILE A 68 4.67 12.02 -6.30
CA ILE A 68 4.86 10.63 -5.82
C ILE A 68 4.88 9.65 -7.00
N SER A 69 5.97 8.89 -7.13
CA SER A 69 6.18 7.87 -8.15
C SER A 69 5.58 6.52 -7.74
N ARG A 70 5.77 6.13 -6.47
CA ARG A 70 5.27 4.85 -5.93
C ARG A 70 5.18 4.88 -4.41
N MET A 71 4.33 4.00 -3.88
CA MET A 71 4.18 3.74 -2.46
C MET A 71 4.15 2.24 -2.16
N SER A 72 4.42 1.91 -0.89
CA SER A 72 4.24 0.58 -0.32
C SER A 72 3.44 0.66 0.98
N ALA A 73 2.54 -0.29 1.17
CA ALA A 73 1.88 -0.55 2.44
C ALA A 73 2.41 -1.85 3.06
N ASN A 74 2.29 -1.99 4.37
CA ASN A 74 2.58 -3.23 5.11
C ASN A 74 1.34 -3.84 5.76
N TYR A 75 0.22 -3.13 5.78
CA TYR A 75 -1.00 -3.59 6.44
C TYR A 75 -2.21 -2.90 5.82
N ILE A 76 -3.27 -3.64 5.54
CA ILE A 76 -4.58 -3.08 5.18
C ILE A 76 -5.68 -3.85 5.90
N GLU A 77 -6.57 -3.10 6.57
CA GLU A 77 -7.69 -3.63 7.34
C GLU A 77 -8.97 -2.86 7.04
N PHE A 78 -10.06 -3.60 6.85
CA PHE A 78 -11.40 -3.04 6.79
C PHE A 78 -12.08 -3.14 8.16
N ALA A 79 -12.52 -2.01 8.69
CA ALA A 79 -13.15 -1.91 9.99
C ALA A 79 -14.67 -1.68 9.84
N PRO A 80 -15.52 -2.54 10.45
CA PRO A 80 -16.97 -2.40 10.38
C PRO A 80 -17.49 -1.06 10.89
N ASN A 81 -16.91 -0.50 11.95
CA ASN A 81 -17.37 0.77 12.53
C ASN A 81 -16.26 1.52 13.27
N ALA A 82 -16.59 2.72 13.75
CA ALA A 82 -15.66 3.63 14.43
C ALA A 82 -15.08 3.11 15.76
N PHE A 83 -15.66 2.05 16.34
CA PHE A 83 -15.22 1.44 17.61
C PHE A 83 -14.43 0.14 17.40
N THR A 84 -14.26 -0.32 16.16
CA THR A 84 -13.42 -1.49 15.85
C THR A 84 -11.96 -1.14 16.13
N GLY A 85 -11.33 -1.83 17.09
CA GLY A 85 -9.92 -1.66 17.42
C GLY A 85 -8.99 -2.02 16.25
N LEU A 86 -7.76 -1.51 16.25
CA LEU A 86 -6.76 -1.89 15.23
C LEU A 86 -6.45 -3.39 15.34
N GLY A 87 -6.62 -4.12 14.24
CA GLY A 87 -6.46 -5.57 14.22
C GLY A 87 -7.70 -6.36 14.63
N GLU A 88 -8.83 -5.71 14.86
CA GLU A 88 -10.11 -6.36 15.19
C GLU A 88 -11.11 -6.37 14.00
N GLY A 89 -10.76 -5.71 12.90
CA GLY A 89 -11.46 -5.75 11.63
C GLY A 89 -11.00 -6.90 10.72
N GLU A 90 -11.39 -6.81 9.46
CA GLU A 90 -10.99 -7.75 8.42
C GLU A 90 -9.63 -7.34 7.84
N ILE A 91 -8.60 -8.11 8.16
CA ILE A 91 -7.24 -7.86 7.70
C ILE A 91 -7.06 -8.50 6.32
N ILE A 92 -7.04 -7.67 5.27
CA ILE A 92 -6.93 -8.15 3.89
C ILE A 92 -5.47 -8.23 3.43
N PHE A 93 -4.54 -7.61 4.15
CA PHE A 93 -3.12 -7.62 3.80
C PHE A 93 -2.23 -7.42 5.02
N GLU A 94 -1.20 -8.27 5.13
CA GLU A 94 -0.02 -8.06 5.97
C GLU A 94 1.23 -8.33 5.14
N GLY A 95 2.16 -7.38 5.16
CA GLY A 95 3.44 -7.50 4.47
C GLY A 95 4.44 -8.38 5.21
N ALA A 96 5.53 -8.72 4.52
CA ALA A 96 6.61 -9.53 5.09
C ALA A 96 7.29 -8.80 6.26
N LYS A 97 7.65 -9.58 7.27
CA LYS A 97 8.39 -9.11 8.44
C LYS A 97 9.63 -9.96 8.66
N THR A 98 10.64 -9.36 9.25
CA THR A 98 11.93 -9.98 9.51
C THR A 98 12.47 -9.61 10.89
N THR A 99 13.41 -10.42 11.38
CA THR A 99 14.16 -10.18 12.62
C THR A 99 15.67 -10.03 12.35
N GLU A 100 16.08 -9.92 11.09
CA GLU A 100 17.50 -9.81 10.71
C GLU A 100 18.22 -8.63 11.39
N GLY A 101 17.54 -7.48 11.54
CA GLY A 101 18.07 -6.32 12.28
C GLY A 101 17.89 -6.40 13.80
N GLY A 102 17.52 -7.56 14.35
CA GLY A 102 17.33 -7.80 15.78
C GLY A 102 15.86 -7.82 16.22
N THR A 103 15.22 -6.65 16.29
CA THR A 103 13.78 -6.56 16.59
C THR A 103 12.94 -6.81 15.34
N GLU A 104 11.71 -7.31 15.52
CA GLU A 104 10.76 -7.48 14.40
C GLU A 104 10.58 -6.15 13.65
N ALA A 105 10.71 -6.20 12.34
CA ALA A 105 10.65 -5.07 11.43
C ALA A 105 9.92 -5.49 10.14
N ILE A 106 9.38 -4.52 9.41
CA ILE A 106 8.96 -4.69 8.02
C ILE A 106 10.18 -5.12 7.21
N ASP A 107 10.03 -6.16 6.40
CA ASP A 107 11.08 -6.53 5.44
C ASP A 107 10.93 -5.68 4.18
N PHE A 108 11.80 -4.68 4.02
CA PHE A 108 11.74 -3.81 2.85
C PHE A 108 12.04 -4.55 1.54
N GLN A 109 12.84 -5.62 1.58
CA GLN A 109 13.23 -6.32 0.35
C GLN A 109 12.07 -7.09 -0.28
N ASP A 110 11.09 -7.47 0.53
CA ASP A 110 9.87 -8.16 0.12
C ASP A 110 8.67 -7.20 0.03
N ALA A 111 8.90 -5.88 0.06
CA ALA A 111 7.85 -4.88 -0.04
C ALA A 111 7.20 -4.88 -1.43
N ILE A 112 5.88 -4.75 -1.47
CA ILE A 112 5.09 -4.55 -2.70
C ILE A 112 4.99 -3.06 -2.97
N PHE A 113 5.10 -2.64 -4.22
CA PHE A 113 4.98 -1.23 -4.62
C PHE A 113 3.89 -1.05 -5.67
N ALA A 114 3.17 0.06 -5.59
CA ALA A 114 2.24 0.51 -6.62
C ALA A 114 2.42 2.01 -6.89
N GLY A 115 2.29 2.41 -8.16
CA GLY A 115 2.23 3.80 -8.58
C GLY A 115 0.82 4.39 -8.51
N ASN A 116 0.66 5.54 -9.14
CA ASN A 116 -0.61 6.26 -9.13
C ASN A 116 -1.66 5.58 -10.03
N ASN A 117 -2.78 5.19 -9.43
CA ASN A 117 -3.89 4.39 -9.98
C ASN A 117 -3.52 2.95 -10.34
N ASP A 118 -2.36 2.47 -9.91
CA ASP A 118 -1.94 1.08 -10.13
C ASP A 118 -2.62 0.14 -9.13
N VAL A 119 -2.77 -1.11 -9.54
CA VAL A 119 -3.21 -2.20 -8.66
C VAL A 119 -2.10 -2.55 -7.69
N PHE A 120 -2.41 -2.47 -6.40
CA PHE A 120 -1.54 -2.87 -5.30
C PHE A 120 -1.81 -4.32 -4.87
N LEU A 121 -3.08 -4.71 -4.77
CA LEU A 121 -3.48 -6.07 -4.41
C LEU A 121 -4.60 -6.57 -5.32
N SER A 122 -4.60 -7.87 -5.56
CA SER A 122 -5.72 -8.62 -6.13
C SER A 122 -5.92 -9.85 -5.25
N ILE A 123 -7.03 -9.88 -4.51
CA ILE A 123 -7.33 -10.90 -3.51
C ILE A 123 -8.65 -11.56 -3.91
N PRO A 124 -8.74 -12.89 -3.98
CA PRO A 124 -10.01 -13.53 -4.27
C PRO A 124 -11.05 -13.25 -3.18
N LEU A 125 -12.26 -12.82 -3.56
CA LEU A 125 -13.28 -12.36 -2.60
C LEU A 125 -13.72 -13.44 -1.60
N ASN A 126 -13.59 -14.72 -1.95
CA ASN A 126 -13.86 -15.83 -1.02
C ASN A 126 -12.82 -15.98 0.10
N GLN A 127 -11.73 -15.23 0.06
CA GLN A 127 -10.74 -15.14 1.15
C GLN A 127 -11.04 -13.97 2.10
N ILE A 128 -12.03 -13.14 1.78
CA ILE A 128 -12.39 -11.96 2.55
C ILE A 128 -13.74 -12.20 3.22
N ALA A 129 -13.86 -11.85 4.50
CA ALA A 129 -15.10 -12.00 5.23
C ALA A 129 -16.21 -11.10 4.63
N PRO A 130 -17.40 -11.64 4.32
CA PRO A 130 -18.58 -10.84 4.00
C PRO A 130 -18.95 -9.93 5.18
N GLY A 131 -19.36 -8.70 4.90
CA GLY A 131 -19.73 -7.72 5.91
C GLY A 131 -19.89 -6.31 5.35
N ASP A 132 -20.31 -5.41 6.23
CA ASP A 132 -20.36 -3.98 5.98
C ASP A 132 -19.20 -3.29 6.69
N TYR A 133 -18.36 -2.61 5.92
CA TYR A 133 -17.15 -1.93 6.39
C TYR A 133 -17.28 -0.42 6.15
N ASN A 134 -17.24 0.35 7.23
CA ASN A 134 -17.34 1.81 7.14
C ASN A 134 -15.97 2.50 7.04
N TRP A 135 -14.90 1.80 7.38
CA TRP A 135 -13.56 2.36 7.50
C TRP A 135 -12.51 1.44 6.90
N VAL A 136 -11.41 2.03 6.45
CA VAL A 136 -10.18 1.32 6.10
C VAL A 136 -9.00 1.92 6.85
N ARG A 137 -8.09 1.05 7.25
CA ARG A 137 -6.84 1.38 7.90
C ARG A 137 -5.68 0.85 7.08
N VAL A 138 -4.68 1.69 6.87
CA VAL A 138 -3.53 1.35 6.03
C VAL A 138 -2.25 1.72 6.77
N SER A 139 -1.42 0.73 7.11
CA SER A 139 -0.04 1.02 7.53
C SER A 139 0.82 1.20 6.29
N LEU A 140 1.33 2.40 6.08
CA LEU A 140 2.33 2.60 5.05
C LEU A 140 3.72 2.13 5.50
N ALA A 141 4.50 1.65 4.53
CA ALA A 141 5.88 1.26 4.73
C ALA A 141 6.84 2.27 4.08
N TYR A 142 6.48 2.77 2.90
CA TYR A 142 7.37 3.55 2.04
C TYR A 142 6.61 4.46 1.07
N GLN A 143 7.20 5.59 0.74
CA GLN A 143 6.83 6.42 -0.40
C GLN A 143 8.08 6.99 -1.08
N GLU A 144 7.99 7.21 -2.38
CA GLU A 144 9.04 7.80 -3.19
C GLU A 144 8.46 8.82 -4.14
N GLY A 145 9.16 9.93 -4.32
CA GLY A 145 8.74 10.95 -5.26
C GLY A 145 9.75 12.07 -5.39
N ASP A 146 9.44 13.00 -6.28
CA ASP A 146 10.28 14.16 -6.56
C ASP A 146 9.86 15.36 -5.73
N ILE A 147 10.86 16.12 -5.27
CA ILE A 147 10.73 17.42 -4.59
C ILE A 147 11.57 18.47 -5.32
N ASP A 148 11.11 19.71 -5.29
CA ASP A 148 11.84 20.86 -5.80
C ASP A 148 12.62 21.54 -4.67
N LEU A 149 13.84 21.98 -4.99
CA LEU A 149 14.74 22.66 -4.06
C LEU A 149 15.50 23.77 -4.77
N LEU A 150 15.82 24.83 -4.03
CA LEU A 150 16.65 25.94 -4.48
C LEU A 150 18.02 25.86 -3.82
N VAL A 151 19.07 25.79 -4.64
CA VAL A 151 20.46 25.63 -4.17
C VAL A 151 21.31 26.66 -4.93
N ASN A 152 22.01 27.53 -4.21
CA ASN A 152 22.77 28.64 -4.77
C ASN A 152 22.02 29.47 -5.83
N GLY A 153 20.71 29.68 -5.64
CA GLY A 153 19.86 30.44 -6.57
C GLY A 153 19.47 29.71 -7.85
N VAL A 154 19.72 28.39 -7.93
CA VAL A 154 19.34 27.52 -9.04
C VAL A 154 18.31 26.50 -8.56
N ASP A 155 17.20 26.38 -9.28
CA ASP A 155 16.17 25.38 -9.01
C ASP A 155 16.64 23.99 -9.48
N TYR A 156 16.50 23.01 -8.60
CA TYR A 156 16.76 21.60 -8.85
C TYR A 156 15.53 20.78 -8.46
N THR A 157 15.42 19.60 -9.07
CA THR A 157 14.49 18.56 -8.64
C THR A 157 15.32 17.35 -8.19
N GLY A 158 14.97 16.79 -7.04
CA GLY A 158 15.59 15.58 -6.51
C GLY A 158 14.57 14.55 -6.08
N THR A 159 14.97 13.29 -6.08
CA THR A 159 14.12 12.18 -5.68
C THR A 159 14.33 11.87 -4.21
N LEU A 160 13.24 11.79 -3.47
CA LEU A 160 13.17 11.51 -2.05
C LEU A 160 12.51 10.16 -1.81
N ALA A 161 13.23 9.27 -1.14
CA ALA A 161 12.72 8.04 -0.55
C ALA A 161 12.39 8.29 0.92
N SER A 162 11.15 8.01 1.33
CA SER A 162 10.69 8.18 2.71
C SER A 162 10.19 6.84 3.26
N PHE A 163 10.86 6.34 4.28
CA PHE A 163 10.50 5.12 5.00
C PHE A 163 9.58 5.49 6.16
N VAL A 164 8.29 5.44 5.87
CA VAL A 164 7.24 5.91 6.77
C VAL A 164 6.69 4.83 7.68
N GLY A 165 7.16 3.57 7.60
CA GLY A 165 6.74 2.46 8.46
C GLY A 165 7.33 2.47 9.87
N PHE A 166 6.74 1.71 10.80
CA PHE A 166 7.04 1.78 12.24
C PHE A 166 8.48 1.38 12.59
N ASN A 167 8.97 0.31 11.95
CA ASN A 167 10.32 -0.22 12.05
C ASN A 167 10.55 -1.05 10.79
N THR A 168 11.52 -0.66 9.96
CA THR A 168 11.77 -1.27 8.65
C THR A 168 13.21 -1.74 8.58
N TYR A 169 13.42 -3.03 8.35
CA TYR A 169 14.72 -3.55 8.02
C TYR A 169 15.01 -3.27 6.55
N ILE A 170 16.14 -2.63 6.29
CA ILE A 170 16.55 -2.26 4.94
C ILE A 170 17.93 -2.85 4.72
N SER A 171 18.10 -3.76 3.76
CA SER A 171 19.44 -4.22 3.38
C SER A 171 20.09 -3.18 2.48
N SER A 172 19.49 -2.94 1.31
CA SER A 172 19.87 -1.88 0.39
C SER A 172 18.72 -1.54 -0.56
N PHE A 173 18.75 -0.33 -1.11
CA PHE A 173 17.80 0.10 -2.11
C PHE A 173 18.46 1.02 -3.15
N ASN A 174 17.84 1.10 -4.32
CA ASN A 174 18.25 2.04 -5.37
C ASN A 174 17.28 3.21 -5.40
N LEU A 175 17.82 4.43 -5.40
CA LEU A 175 17.09 5.67 -5.52
C LEU A 175 17.71 6.48 -6.66
N ASN A 176 16.96 6.66 -7.74
CA ASN A 176 17.38 7.36 -8.95
C ASN A 176 18.79 6.96 -9.45
N GLY A 177 19.06 5.65 -9.50
CA GLY A 177 20.35 5.11 -9.97
C GLY A 177 21.44 5.03 -8.90
N SER A 178 21.27 5.68 -7.75
CA SER A 178 22.19 5.60 -6.62
C SER A 178 21.80 4.49 -5.64
N THR A 179 22.75 3.67 -5.20
CA THR A 179 22.51 2.59 -4.24
C THR A 179 22.84 3.02 -2.82
N PHE A 180 21.89 2.86 -1.92
CA PHE A 180 22.02 3.07 -0.49
C PHE A 180 22.11 1.71 0.21
N THR A 181 23.23 1.45 0.87
CA THR A 181 23.44 0.24 1.68
C THR A 181 23.24 0.58 3.14
N VAL A 182 22.25 -0.06 3.77
CA VAL A 182 21.79 0.27 5.13
C VAL A 182 22.10 -0.90 6.07
N ASN A 183 21.60 -2.10 5.78
CA ASN A 183 21.74 -3.33 6.58
C ASN A 183 21.38 -3.14 8.06
N GLU A 184 20.30 -2.42 8.34
CA GLU A 184 19.86 -2.14 9.70
C GLU A 184 18.35 -1.87 9.74
N ASN A 185 17.79 -2.01 10.95
CA ASN A 185 16.44 -1.54 11.27
C ASN A 185 16.43 -0.01 11.34
N LYS A 186 15.48 0.61 10.62
CA LYS A 186 15.22 2.04 10.65
C LYS A 186 13.83 2.32 11.17
N LEU A 187 13.75 3.30 12.09
CA LEU A 187 12.49 3.78 12.64
C LEU A 187 11.76 4.67 11.63
N GLN A 188 10.46 4.86 11.86
CA GLN A 188 9.63 5.78 11.09
C GLN A 188 10.33 7.12 10.85
N GLY A 189 10.37 7.54 9.58
CA GLY A 189 10.93 8.81 9.17
C GLY A 189 12.40 8.74 8.76
N PHE A 190 12.97 7.54 8.61
CA PHE A 190 14.21 7.41 7.84
C PHE A 190 13.96 7.82 6.39
N TRP A 191 14.89 8.57 5.81
CA TRP A 191 14.76 9.05 4.44
C TRP A 191 16.11 9.07 3.74
N ALA A 192 16.06 8.99 2.42
CA ALA A 192 17.21 9.20 1.54
C ALA A 192 16.82 10.11 0.38
N PHE A 193 17.78 10.88 -0.08
CA PHE A 193 17.62 11.87 -1.11
C PHE A 193 18.71 11.70 -2.15
N GLU A 194 18.34 11.81 -3.41
CA GLU A 194 19.25 11.83 -4.55
C GLU A 194 18.92 13.01 -5.46
N ALA A 195 19.94 13.73 -5.91
CA ALA A 195 19.82 14.66 -7.02
C ALA A 195 21.15 14.76 -7.79
N LEU A 196 21.13 14.45 -9.09
CA LEU A 196 22.27 14.63 -10.00
C LEU A 196 23.58 13.97 -9.51
N GLY A 197 23.49 12.81 -8.87
CA GLY A 197 24.59 12.06 -8.29
C GLY A 197 25.00 12.49 -6.88
N PHE A 198 24.42 13.57 -6.34
CA PHE A 198 24.50 13.87 -4.91
C PHE A 198 23.54 12.98 -4.14
N THR A 199 24.00 12.41 -3.04
CA THR A 199 23.18 11.57 -2.15
C THR A 199 23.27 12.04 -0.71
N SER A 200 22.15 11.95 0.00
CA SER A 200 22.06 12.22 1.43
C SER A 200 21.03 11.29 2.06
N GLN A 201 21.15 11.05 3.36
CA GLN A 201 20.15 10.30 4.12
C GLN A 201 20.06 10.83 5.54
N GLY A 202 18.92 10.60 6.19
CA GLY A 202 18.68 11.09 7.53
C GLY A 202 17.52 10.40 8.22
N GLN A 203 17.18 10.92 9.40
CA GLN A 203 16.13 10.41 10.26
C GLN A 203 15.33 11.60 10.77
N ALA A 204 14.04 11.62 10.49
CA ALA A 204 13.12 12.61 11.06
C ALA A 204 12.99 12.40 12.59
N PRO A 205 12.74 13.47 13.37
CA PRO A 205 12.47 13.35 14.79
C PRO A 205 11.25 12.45 15.07
N PRO A 206 11.23 11.71 16.19
CA PRO A 206 10.07 10.91 16.57
C PRO A 206 8.78 11.74 16.63
N GLY A 207 7.73 11.27 15.94
CA GLY A 207 6.43 11.93 15.90
C GLY A 207 6.32 13.13 14.95
N ALA A 208 7.35 13.44 14.16
CA ALA A 208 7.29 14.50 13.15
C ALA A 208 6.40 14.14 11.95
N THR A 209 6.32 12.86 11.59
CA THR A 209 5.52 12.38 10.47
C THR A 209 4.02 12.42 10.80
N THR A 210 3.24 13.18 10.03
CA THR A 210 1.78 13.17 10.16
C THR A 210 1.19 11.86 9.63
N VAL A 211 0.28 11.28 10.41
CA VAL A 211 -0.45 10.04 10.11
C VAL A 211 -1.92 10.23 10.56
N PRO A 212 -2.82 10.65 9.64
CA PRO A 212 -4.19 11.00 10.02
C PRO A 212 -5.01 9.82 10.56
N ASN A 213 -5.61 9.99 11.74
CA ASN A 213 -6.61 9.10 12.30
C ASN A 213 -7.85 9.90 12.78
N PRO A 214 -8.91 9.99 11.97
CA PRO A 214 -10.19 10.57 12.38
C PRO A 214 -10.86 9.84 13.56
N LEU A 215 -10.47 8.60 13.84
CA LEU A 215 -11.01 7.77 14.92
C LEU A 215 -10.19 7.87 16.22
N PHE A 216 -9.37 8.92 16.39
CA PHE A 216 -8.48 9.03 17.54
C PHE A 216 -9.18 8.85 18.90
N ASP A 217 -10.38 9.39 19.07
CA ASP A 217 -11.14 9.32 20.33
C ASP A 217 -11.84 7.97 20.56
N SER A 218 -12.23 7.26 19.50
CA SER A 218 -13.04 6.02 19.58
C SER A 218 -12.23 4.74 19.37
N SER A 219 -11.22 4.79 18.52
CA SER A 219 -10.29 3.71 18.23
C SER A 219 -8.90 4.27 17.94
N PRO A 220 -8.14 4.60 18.99
CA PRO A 220 -6.79 5.14 18.85
C PRO A 220 -5.85 4.10 18.23
N ILE A 221 -4.79 4.62 17.62
CA ILE A 221 -3.75 3.85 16.96
C ILE A 221 -2.43 4.08 17.70
N PRO A 222 -1.59 3.05 17.90
CA PRO A 222 -0.30 3.23 18.56
C PRO A 222 0.54 4.29 17.84
N GLN A 223 1.16 5.19 18.61
CA GLN A 223 2.04 6.20 18.03
C GLN A 223 3.20 5.53 17.27
N GLY A 224 3.51 6.03 16.09
CA GLY A 224 4.55 5.46 15.23
C GLY A 224 4.14 4.18 14.50
N SER A 225 2.88 3.73 14.57
CA SER A 225 2.40 2.58 13.78
C SER A 225 2.23 2.89 12.29
N CYS A 226 2.14 4.18 11.93
CA CYS A 226 2.04 4.65 10.55
C CYS A 226 0.72 4.26 9.86
N VAL A 227 -0.29 3.93 10.66
CA VAL A 227 -1.62 3.57 10.18
C VAL A 227 -2.47 4.81 9.95
N VAL A 228 -2.73 5.12 8.68
CA VAL A 228 -3.70 6.14 8.28
C VAL A 228 -5.10 5.53 8.20
N THR A 229 -6.11 6.30 8.59
CA THR A 229 -7.51 5.84 8.62
C THR A 229 -8.37 6.70 7.71
N GLY A 230 -9.18 6.04 6.86
CA GLY A 230 -10.13 6.70 5.96
C GLY A 230 -11.52 6.11 6.11
N GLN A 231 -12.54 6.95 5.90
CA GLN A 231 -13.95 6.55 5.92
C GLN A 231 -14.44 6.32 4.49
N PHE A 232 -15.15 5.21 4.25
CA PHE A 232 -15.92 5.06 3.01
C PHE A 232 -17.16 5.95 3.08
N GLU A 233 -17.36 6.81 2.08
CA GLU A 233 -18.51 7.74 2.06
C GLU A 233 -19.85 7.00 2.16
N ASN A 234 -19.99 5.88 1.46
CA ASN A 234 -21.19 5.04 1.43
C ASN A 234 -20.99 3.65 2.07
N GLY A 235 -19.88 3.43 2.78
CA GLY A 235 -19.46 2.10 3.22
C GLY A 235 -18.95 1.22 2.07
N LEU A 236 -18.41 0.06 2.43
CA LEU A 236 -18.08 -1.06 1.55
C LEU A 236 -18.89 -2.27 2.03
N THR A 237 -19.78 -2.78 1.19
CA THR A 237 -20.56 -3.99 1.49
C THR A 237 -20.05 -5.15 0.66
N LEU A 238 -19.61 -6.22 1.33
CA LEU A 238 -19.26 -7.50 0.71
C LEU A 238 -20.30 -8.55 1.14
N THR A 239 -21.03 -9.09 0.18
CA THR A 239 -22.10 -10.08 0.36
C THR A 239 -21.58 -11.52 0.39
N GLY A 240 -20.39 -11.77 -0.17
CA GLY A 240 -19.83 -13.10 -0.38
C GLY A 240 -20.40 -13.84 -1.59
N ASN A 241 -21.22 -13.18 -2.40
CA ASN A 241 -21.83 -13.73 -3.62
C ASN A 241 -21.49 -12.90 -4.86
N GLU A 242 -20.43 -12.08 -4.79
CA GLU A 242 -19.97 -11.25 -5.89
C GLU A 242 -19.59 -12.12 -7.08
N THR A 243 -20.08 -11.74 -8.26
CA THR A 243 -19.73 -12.38 -9.54
C THR A 243 -18.80 -11.53 -10.38
N GLU A 244 -18.53 -10.29 -9.94
CA GLU A 244 -17.66 -9.31 -10.59
C GLU A 244 -16.66 -8.78 -9.57
N ASP A 245 -15.49 -8.34 -10.04
CA ASP A 245 -14.48 -7.75 -9.19
C ASP A 245 -15.02 -6.52 -8.44
N VAL A 246 -14.61 -6.36 -7.19
CA VAL A 246 -14.87 -5.15 -6.40
C VAL A 246 -13.60 -4.33 -6.38
N VAL A 247 -13.64 -3.08 -6.85
CA VAL A 247 -12.45 -2.22 -6.90
C VAL A 247 -12.51 -1.21 -5.76
N VAL A 248 -11.49 -1.23 -4.90
CA VAL A 248 -11.29 -0.22 -3.85
C VAL A 248 -10.08 0.63 -4.19
N THR A 249 -10.31 1.90 -4.49
CA THR A 249 -9.25 2.88 -4.72
C THR A 249 -8.96 3.66 -3.44
N LEU A 250 -7.74 3.50 -2.91
CA LEU A 250 -7.25 4.21 -1.74
C LEU A 250 -6.56 5.51 -2.18
N SER A 251 -7.27 6.64 -2.07
CA SER A 251 -6.77 7.96 -2.45
C SER A 251 -6.07 8.65 -1.28
N PHE A 252 -4.76 8.84 -1.41
CA PHE A 252 -3.93 9.50 -0.42
C PHE A 252 -3.71 10.97 -0.77
N SER A 253 -3.86 11.85 0.20
CA SER A 253 -3.57 13.27 0.02
C SER A 253 -2.07 13.51 0.08
N ILE A 254 -1.55 14.04 -1.03
CA ILE A 254 -0.15 14.52 -1.17
C ILE A 254 -0.10 16.05 -1.20
N ASN A 255 -1.25 16.70 -1.01
CA ASN A 255 -1.39 18.15 -1.03
C ASN A 255 -0.54 18.80 0.07
N ASN A 256 0.50 19.53 -0.35
CA ASN A 256 1.43 20.20 0.56
C ASN A 256 1.92 19.27 1.68
N SER A 257 2.30 18.04 1.30
CA SER A 257 2.72 16.99 2.22
C SER A 257 4.20 17.07 2.59
N PHE A 258 5.02 17.77 1.79
CA PHE A 258 6.40 18.08 2.14
C PHE A 258 6.47 19.49 2.71
N GLU A 259 6.67 19.60 4.02
CA GLU A 259 6.68 20.87 4.78
C GLU A 259 8.05 21.11 5.43
N TRP A 260 8.52 22.36 5.45
CA TRP A 260 9.76 22.77 6.09
C TRP A 260 9.62 24.10 6.83
N THR A 261 10.58 24.38 7.71
CA THR A 261 10.76 25.69 8.35
C THR A 261 11.48 26.64 7.40
N GLU A 262 10.91 27.82 7.16
CA GLU A 262 11.52 28.83 6.31
C GLU A 262 12.58 29.64 7.08
N VAL A 263 13.74 29.80 6.46
CA VAL A 263 14.73 30.82 6.82
C VAL A 263 14.56 32.02 5.90
N ASN A 264 14.38 31.73 4.61
CA ASN A 264 13.99 32.71 3.60
C ASN A 264 12.50 32.51 3.31
N THR A 265 11.68 33.52 3.59
CA THR A 265 10.23 33.45 3.32
C THR A 265 9.93 33.71 1.83
N ASP A 266 10.23 32.74 0.98
CA ASP A 266 9.99 32.79 -0.46
C ASP A 266 9.19 31.59 -1.01
N GLY A 267 8.83 30.63 -0.14
CA GLY A 267 8.07 29.43 -0.49
C GLY A 267 8.87 28.36 -1.21
N LYS A 268 10.21 28.46 -1.26
CA LYS A 268 11.10 27.45 -1.86
C LYS A 268 11.86 26.72 -0.77
N TYR A 269 12.15 25.44 -1.00
CA TYR A 269 12.95 24.67 -0.05
C TYR A 269 14.44 24.91 -0.30
N GLU A 270 15.12 25.53 0.66
CA GLU A 270 16.53 25.93 0.61
C GLU A 270 17.36 25.25 1.71
N PRO A 271 17.79 23.99 1.53
CA PRO A 271 18.60 23.28 2.53
C PRO A 271 19.88 24.02 2.94
N GLU A 272 20.53 24.71 2.00
CA GLU A 272 21.78 25.46 2.25
C GLU A 272 21.57 26.68 3.14
N ALA A 273 20.35 27.24 3.16
CA ALA A 273 19.98 28.33 4.06
C ALA A 273 19.73 27.84 5.50
N GLY A 274 19.74 26.52 5.72
CA GLY A 274 19.50 25.89 7.01
C GLY A 274 18.04 25.51 7.27
N GLU A 275 17.19 25.57 6.25
CA GLU A 275 15.80 25.13 6.34
C GLU A 275 15.69 23.66 6.71
N GLN A 276 14.78 23.34 7.63
CA GLN A 276 14.62 21.99 8.16
C GLN A 276 13.25 21.46 7.80
N VAL A 277 13.21 20.26 7.23
CA VAL A 277 11.99 19.51 6.98
C VAL A 277 11.26 19.25 8.30
N VAL A 278 9.98 19.56 8.32
CA VAL A 278 9.08 19.40 9.46
C VAL A 278 8.22 18.16 9.29
N ASP A 279 7.70 17.95 8.09
CA ASP A 279 6.78 16.84 7.81
C ASP A 279 6.94 16.37 6.37
N MET A 280 6.83 15.05 6.20
CA MET A 280 6.81 14.37 4.90
C MET A 280 5.73 13.30 4.87
N GLY A 281 4.87 13.24 5.89
CA GLY A 281 3.81 12.26 6.01
C GLY A 281 2.66 12.50 5.05
N LEU A 282 1.82 11.48 4.88
CA LEU A 282 0.59 11.64 4.14
C LEU A 282 -0.39 12.54 4.86
N ARG A 283 -1.21 13.23 4.07
CA ARG A 283 -2.13 14.24 4.57
C ARG A 283 -3.60 13.82 4.53
N GLY A 284 -3.88 12.52 4.36
CA GLY A 284 -5.24 11.99 4.41
C GLY A 284 -5.42 10.73 3.58
N LEU A 285 -6.54 10.03 3.81
CA LEU A 285 -6.97 8.85 3.06
C LEU A 285 -8.47 8.93 2.80
N ILE A 286 -8.86 8.89 1.53
CA ILE A 286 -10.26 8.76 1.09
C ILE A 286 -10.35 7.47 0.26
N PRO A 287 -11.01 6.43 0.78
CA PRO A 287 -11.29 5.23 0.01
C PRO A 287 -12.54 5.41 -0.86
N MET A 288 -12.49 4.87 -2.08
CA MET A 288 -13.59 4.89 -3.05
C MET A 288 -13.84 3.45 -3.52
N VAL A 289 -15.11 3.10 -3.71
CA VAL A 289 -15.54 1.80 -4.24
C VAL A 289 -16.11 2.04 -5.64
N ASP A 290 -15.58 1.31 -6.63
CA ASP A 290 -16.06 1.33 -8.01
C ASP A 290 -16.72 0.00 -8.39
#